data_AF-A0A942R051-F1
#
_entry.id   AF-A0A942R051-F1
#
_cell.length_a   1.000
_cell.length_b   1.000
_cell.length_c   1.000
_cell.angle_alpha   90.00
_cell.angle_beta   90.00
_cell.angle_gamma   90.00
#
_symmetry.space_group_name_H-M   'P 1'
#
loop_
_entity.id
_entity.type
_entity.pdbx_description
1 polymer ?
#
loop_
_entity_poly.entity_id
_entity_poly.type
_entity_poly.pdbx_seq_one_letter_code
_entity_poly.pdbx_strand_id
1 'polypeptide(L)'
;SQAPQADTAAAAAASAVAAQPWPSALPEQMRAVAQLLSASSAPLPLPAIEASFKGKGPWKKGLPRILDTLEALGRARHEDGGWRG
;
A
#
# COMPACT_ATOMS: atom_id res chain seq x y z
N SER A 1 20.92 19.56 27.08
CA SER A 1 21.09 18.28 27.77
C SER A 1 20.12 17.26 27.21
N GLN A 2 20.71 16.20 26.63
CA GLN A 2 20.24 14.82 26.46
C GLN A 2 18.91 14.51 25.71
N ALA A 3 19.11 14.04 24.48
CA ALA A 3 18.55 12.89 23.74
C ALA A 3 17.86 11.75 24.55
N PRO A 4 17.46 10.63 23.91
CA PRO A 4 16.70 10.41 22.67
C PRO A 4 15.43 9.58 22.98
N GLN A 5 14.28 9.87 22.37
CA GLN A 5 13.13 8.98 22.53
C GLN A 5 13.26 7.79 21.58
N ALA A 6 13.85 6.74 22.14
CA ALA A 6 13.67 5.32 21.89
C ALA A 6 12.90 4.92 20.62
N ASP A 7 13.66 4.34 19.70
CA ASP A 7 13.31 3.14 18.95
C ASP A 7 12.31 2.28 19.75
N THR A 8 11.02 2.42 19.42
CA THR A 8 10.00 1.51 19.93
C THR A 8 9.76 0.50 18.83
N ALA A 9 10.48 -0.61 18.97
CA ALA A 9 10.16 -1.90 18.40
C ALA A 9 8.64 -2.13 18.41
N ALA A 10 8.04 -1.93 17.25
CA ALA A 10 6.80 -2.57 16.86
C ALA A 10 7.00 -3.09 15.44
N ALA A 11 7.92 -4.04 15.30
CA ALA A 11 7.78 -5.10 14.30
C ALA A 11 6.58 -5.98 14.72
N ALA A 12 5.40 -5.36 14.77
CA ALA A 12 4.14 -6.02 15.07
C ALA A 12 3.73 -6.72 13.80
N ALA A 13 3.92 -8.04 13.81
CA ALA A 13 3.28 -9.02 12.95
C ALA A 13 2.98 -8.51 11.54
N ALA A 14 3.82 -8.92 10.58
CA ALA A 14 3.34 -9.17 9.23
C ALA A 14 2.28 -10.29 9.31
N SER A 15 1.09 -9.95 9.82
CA SER A 15 -0.10 -10.76 9.65
C SER A 15 -0.18 -10.96 8.15
N ALA A 16 -0.11 -12.21 7.71
CA ALA A 16 -0.44 -12.57 6.34
C ALA A 16 -1.87 -12.07 6.10
N VAL A 17 -2.00 -10.83 5.63
CA VAL A 17 -3.28 -10.23 5.30
C VAL A 17 -3.78 -11.10 4.16
N ALA A 18 -4.79 -11.91 4.46
CA ALA A 18 -5.46 -12.70 3.44
C ALA A 18 -5.86 -11.73 2.31
N ALA A 19 -5.45 -12.05 1.08
CA ALA A 19 -5.62 -11.18 -0.07
C ALA A 19 -7.09 -10.72 -0.17
N GLN A 20 -7.28 -9.40 -0.08
CA GLN A 20 -8.59 -8.76 -0.03
C GLN A 20 -9.22 -8.81 -1.43
N PRO A 21 -10.55 -8.95 -1.57
CA PRO A 21 -11.20 -8.84 -2.87
C PRO A 21 -11.00 -7.44 -3.46
N TRP A 22 -10.73 -7.36 -4.77
CA TRP A 22 -10.56 -6.11 -5.50
C TRP A 22 -11.91 -5.39 -5.59
N PRO A 23 -12.04 -4.16 -5.07
CA PRO A 23 -13.28 -3.42 -5.11
C PRO A 23 -13.68 -3.06 -6.55
N SER A 24 -14.97 -2.99 -6.85
CA SER A 24 -15.47 -2.64 -8.19
C SER A 24 -15.58 -1.13 -8.43
N ALA A 25 -15.83 -0.33 -7.39
CA ALA A 25 -15.92 1.12 -7.51
C ALA A 25 -14.54 1.79 -7.39
N LEU A 26 -14.26 2.75 -8.28
CA LEU A 26 -12.97 3.46 -8.29
C LEU A 26 -12.60 4.13 -6.95
N PRO A 27 -13.52 4.84 -6.24
CA PRO A 27 -13.18 5.43 -4.95
C PRO A 27 -12.80 4.38 -3.90
N GLU A 28 -13.43 3.21 -3.94
CA GLU A 28 -13.12 2.09 -3.04
C GLU A 28 -11.78 1.44 -3.39
N GLN A 29 -11.46 1.29 -4.69
CA GLN A 29 -10.15 0.82 -5.15
C GLN A 29 -9.03 1.74 -4.63
N MET A 30 -9.20 3.06 -4.78
CA MET A 30 -8.23 4.04 -4.28
C MET A 30 -8.06 3.93 -2.76
N ARG A 31 -9.16 3.82 -1.99
CA ARG A 31 -9.09 3.64 -0.54
C ARG A 31 -8.43 2.32 -0.14
N ALA A 32 -8.69 1.23 -0.85
CA ALA A 32 -8.11 -0.07 -0.56
C ALA A 32 -6.58 -0.05 -0.75
N VAL A 33 -6.10 0.54 -1.86
CA VAL A 33 -4.66 0.69 -2.12
C VAL A 33 -4.02 1.64 -1.10
N ALA A 34 -4.63 2.79 -0.82
CA ALA A 34 -4.09 3.74 0.17
C ALA A 34 -3.98 3.14 1.58
N GLN A 35 -4.98 2.36 2.02
CA GLN A 35 -4.94 1.67 3.30
C GLN A 35 -3.83 0.60 3.36
N LEU A 36 -3.64 -0.16 2.27
CA LEU A 36 -2.54 -1.14 2.19
C LEU A 36 -1.18 -0.45 2.32
N LEU A 37 -0.97 0.65 1.60
CA LEU A 37 0.29 1.40 1.65
C LEU A 37 0.52 2.04 3.04
N SER A 38 -0.54 2.59 3.65
CA SER A 38 -0.48 3.21 4.99
C SER A 38 -0.23 2.19 6.11
N ALA A 39 -0.70 0.96 5.94
CA ALA A 39 -0.48 -0.13 6.89
C ALA A 39 0.92 -0.74 6.77
N SER A 40 1.65 -0.46 5.70
CA SER A 40 3.00 -0.98 5.49
C SER A 40 4.06 -0.06 6.08
N SER A 41 4.89 -0.60 6.97
CA SER A 41 6.04 0.14 7.53
C SER A 41 7.18 0.35 6.53
N ALA A 42 7.21 -0.42 5.44
CA ALA A 42 8.24 -0.36 4.39
C ALA A 42 7.61 -0.12 3.01
N PRO A 43 8.36 0.43 2.04
CA PRO A 43 7.90 0.53 0.66
C PRO A 43 7.49 -0.84 0.11
N LEU A 44 6.30 -0.94 -0.46
CA LEU A 44 5.76 -2.17 -1.04
C LEU A 44 6.10 -2.24 -2.53
N PRO A 45 6.84 -3.25 -2.99
CA PRO A 45 7.05 -3.44 -4.41
C PRO A 45 5.72 -3.80 -5.09
N LEU A 46 5.55 -3.39 -6.35
CA LEU A 46 4.33 -3.65 -7.13
C LEU A 46 3.79 -5.10 -7.02
N PRO A 47 4.61 -6.17 -7.15
CA PRO A 47 4.12 -7.54 -6.98
C PRO A 47 3.56 -7.86 -5.59
N ALA A 48 4.04 -7.21 -4.51
CA ALA A 48 3.49 -7.39 -3.17
C ALA A 48 2.13 -6.68 -3.01
N ILE A 49 1.97 -5.54 -3.67
CA ILE A 49 0.68 -4.84 -3.76
C ILE A 49 -0.32 -5.71 -4.52
N GLU A 50 0.09 -6.28 -5.66
CA GLU A 50 -0.76 -7.21 -6.42
C GLU A 50 -1.14 -8.46 -5.61
N ALA A 51 -0.21 -9.02 -4.83
CA ALA A 51 -0.49 -10.19 -3.99
C ALA A 51 -1.48 -9.90 -2.86
N SER A 52 -1.59 -8.64 -2.44
CA SER A 52 -2.52 -8.20 -1.38
C SER A 52 -3.97 -8.14 -1.84
N PHE A 53 -4.22 -8.22 -3.16
CA PHE A 53 -5.55 -8.18 -3.74
C PHE A 53 -5.86 -9.41 -4.61
N LYS A 54 -7.11 -9.87 -4.57
CA LYS A 54 -7.64 -10.90 -5.47
C LYS A 54 -8.84 -10.35 -6.23
N GLY A 55 -8.98 -10.66 -7.51
CA GLY A 55 -10.12 -10.17 -8.28
C GLY A 55 -10.23 -10.84 -9.63
N LYS A 56 -11.46 -10.91 -10.16
CA LYS A 56 -11.70 -11.35 -11.54
C LYS A 56 -11.56 -10.15 -12.48
N GLY A 57 -10.87 -10.33 -13.60
CA GLY A 57 -10.74 -9.32 -14.66
C GLY A 57 -9.42 -8.50 -14.61
N PRO A 58 -9.30 -7.48 -15.48
CA PRO A 58 -8.04 -6.81 -15.79
C PRO A 58 -7.59 -5.75 -14.76
N TRP A 59 -7.94 -5.92 -13.48
CA TRP A 59 -7.68 -4.90 -12.44
C TRP A 59 -6.20 -4.55 -12.28
N LYS A 60 -5.29 -5.50 -12.51
CA LYS A 60 -3.84 -5.28 -12.50
C LYS A 60 -3.39 -4.20 -13.49
N LYS A 61 -4.10 -4.03 -14.61
CA LYS A 61 -3.83 -2.96 -15.59
C LYS A 61 -4.25 -1.58 -15.08
N GLY A 62 -5.24 -1.53 -14.19
CA GLY A 62 -5.72 -0.29 -13.57
C GLY A 62 -4.92 0.14 -12.34
N LEU A 63 -4.26 -0.81 -11.67
CA LEU A 63 -3.47 -0.55 -10.46
C LEU A 63 -2.39 0.53 -10.65
N PRO A 64 -1.56 0.53 -11.72
CA PRO A 64 -0.58 1.60 -11.93
C PRO A 64 -1.21 3.00 -11.99
N ARG A 65 -2.37 3.15 -12.65
CA ARG A 65 -3.08 4.43 -12.72
C ARG A 65 -3.61 4.90 -11.37
N ILE A 66 -4.04 3.96 -10.52
CA ILE A 66 -4.48 4.28 -9.15
C ILE A 66 -3.29 4.76 -8.32
N LEU A 67 -2.15 4.09 -8.43
CA LEU A 67 -0.92 4.47 -7.72
C LEU A 67 -0.44 5.86 -8.14
N ASP A 68 -0.40 6.15 -9.45
CA ASP A 68 -0.10 7.47 -10.01
C ASP A 68 -1.07 8.55 -9.49
N THR A 69 -2.36 8.24 -9.43
CA THR A 69 -3.35 9.17 -8.86
C THR A 69 -3.11 9.40 -7.37
N LEU A 70 -2.80 8.37 -6.59
CA LEU A 70 -2.50 8.52 -5.16
C LEU A 70 -1.21 9.32 -4.94
N GLU A 71 -0.22 9.17 -5.82
CA GLU A 71 1.01 9.97 -5.83
C GLU A 71 0.74 11.44 -6.08
N ALA A 72 -0.02 11.75 -7.13
CA ALA A 72 -0.43 13.11 -7.46
C ALA A 72 -1.23 13.77 -6.31
N LEU A 73 -1.94 12.98 -5.52
CA LEU A 73 -2.68 13.42 -4.33
C LEU A 73 -1.83 13.49 -3.06
N GLY A 74 -0.56 13.07 -3.08
CA GLY A 74 0.33 13.01 -1.93
C GLY A 74 -0.04 11.93 -0.90
N ARG A 75 -0.82 10.92 -1.30
CA ARG A 75 -1.25 9.77 -0.48
C ARG A 75 -0.45 8.50 -0.76
N ALA A 76 0.42 8.57 -1.75
CA ALA A 76 1.42 7.55 -2.01
C ALA A 76 2.70 8.24 -2.50
N ARG A 77 3.85 7.58 -2.37
CA ARG A 77 5.11 7.98 -2.99
C ARG A 77 5.85 6.75 -3.47
N HIS A 78 6.55 6.88 -4.59
CA HIS A 78 7.48 5.86 -5.05
C HIS A 78 8.85 6.04 -4.37
N GLU A 79 9.22 5.13 -3.46
CA GLU A 79 10.45 5.16 -2.66
C GLU A 79 11.19 3.81 -2.83
N ASP A 80 12.49 3.82 -3.13
CA ASP A 80 13.36 2.63 -3.23
C ASP A 80 12.81 1.48 -4.10
N GLY A 81 12.08 1.80 -5.17
CA GLY A 81 11.47 0.81 -6.08
C GLY A 81 10.18 0.18 -5.54
N GLY A 82 9.60 0.74 -4.49
CA GLY A 82 8.30 0.38 -3.94
C GLY A 82 7.40 1.60 -3.73
N TRP A 83 6.16 1.34 -3.32
CA TRP A 83 5.17 2.35 -2.99
C TRP A 83 4.99 2.47 -1.49
N ARG A 84 4.90 3.70 -1.01
CA ARG A 84 4.67 4.02 0.40
C ARG A 84 3.49 4.98 0.55
N GLY A 85 2.72 4.84 1.63
CA GLY A 85 1.58 5.70 1.96
C GLY A 85 1.98 6.92 2.79
#